data_AF-A0A291QMS3-F1
#
_entry.id   AF-A0A291QMS3-F1
#
_cell.length_a   1.000
_cell.length_b   1.000
_cell.length_c   1.000
_cell.angle_alpha   90.00
_cell.angle_beta   90.00
_cell.angle_gamma   90.00
#
_symmetry.space_group_name_H-M   'P 1'
#
loop_
_entity.id
_entity.type
_entity.pdbx_description
1 polymer ?
#
loop_
_entity_poly.entity_id
_entity_poly.type
_entity_poly.pdbx_seq_one_letter_code
_entity_poly.pdbx_strand_id
1 'polypeptide(L)'
;MTEEAVGLYVDYVHERDEVAVLSPEAWASDMVFVNLFRGPIGRAMTYSAVKDMFDRLARRVCLVLRPHMLRHSAATEWIRSGEPRDVVSALLGHQSPSSLAPYLHVSDAEMRTAIENAAARRELAGAR
;
A
#
# COMPACT_ATOMS: atom_id res chain seq x y z
N MET A 1 -0.62 -10.24 5.01
CA MET A 1 0.06 -10.01 3.73
C MET A 1 -0.62 -10.89 2.70
N THR A 2 -0.96 -10.37 1.52
CA THR A 2 -1.64 -11.17 0.50
C THR A 2 -0.69 -12.21 -0.09
N GLU A 3 -1.21 -13.33 -0.58
CA GLU A 3 -0.41 -14.35 -1.27
C GLU A 3 0.31 -13.78 -2.49
N GLU A 4 -0.35 -12.87 -3.23
CA GLU A 4 0.25 -12.16 -4.36
C GLU A 4 1.48 -11.33 -3.97
N ALA A 5 1.41 -10.58 -2.87
CA ALA A 5 2.54 -9.79 -2.40
C ALA A 5 3.72 -10.67 -1.95
N VAL A 6 3.41 -11.85 -1.37
CA VAL A 6 4.43 -12.85 -1.03
C VAL A 6 5.08 -13.38 -2.30
N GLY A 7 4.30 -13.72 -3.32
CA GLY A 7 4.80 -14.19 -4.62
C GLY A 7 5.75 -13.19 -5.27
N LEU A 8 5.34 -11.92 -5.38
CA LEU A 8 6.18 -10.85 -5.93
C LEU A 8 7.48 -10.66 -5.14
N TYR A 9 7.44 -10.85 -3.81
CA TYR A 9 8.64 -10.78 -2.99
C TYR A 9 9.57 -11.99 -3.20
N VAL A 10 9.01 -13.19 -3.40
CA VAL A 10 9.79 -14.38 -3.74
C VAL A 10 10.48 -14.22 -5.09
N ASP A 11 9.76 -13.73 -6.11
CA ASP A 11 10.33 -13.43 -7.42
C ASP A 11 11.48 -12.43 -7.32
N TYR A 12 11.28 -11.37 -6.53
CA TYR A 12 12.33 -10.39 -6.25
C TYR A 12 13.56 -11.02 -5.58
N VAL A 13 13.37 -11.90 -4.59
CA VAL A 13 14.48 -12.59 -3.92
C VAL A 13 15.25 -13.47 -4.91
N HIS A 14 14.56 -14.18 -5.81
CA HIS A 14 15.21 -14.96 -6.85
C HIS A 14 16.08 -14.09 -7.78
N GLU A 15 15.55 -12.99 -8.32
CA GLU A 15 16.33 -12.07 -9.15
C GLU A 15 17.53 -11.48 -8.38
N ARG A 16 17.33 -11.16 -7.10
CA ARG A 16 18.36 -10.61 -6.22
C ARG A 16 19.51 -11.59 -6.03
N ASP A 17 19.19 -12.86 -5.76
CA ASP A 17 20.19 -13.91 -5.52
C ASP A 17 20.94 -14.26 -6.82
N GLU A 18 20.26 -14.26 -7.97
CA GLU A 18 20.91 -14.42 -9.28
C GLU A 18 21.96 -13.33 -9.53
N VAL A 19 21.62 -12.07 -9.28
CA VAL A 19 22.55 -10.94 -9.43
C VAL A 19 23.72 -11.04 -8.44
N ALA A 20 23.46 -11.48 -7.20
CA ALA A 20 24.51 -11.68 -6.20
C ALA A 20 25.53 -12.75 -6.62
N VAL A 21 25.06 -13.82 -7.27
CA VAL A 21 25.92 -14.90 -7.80
C VAL A 21 26.69 -14.45 -9.05
N LEU A 22 26.03 -13.72 -9.96
CA LEU A 22 26.63 -13.30 -11.24
C LEU A 22 27.59 -12.11 -11.11
N SER A 23 27.46 -11.29 -10.06
CA SER A 23 28.32 -10.13 -9.83
C SER A 23 28.62 -9.93 -8.33
N PRO A 24 29.38 -10.84 -7.69
CA PRO A 24 29.68 -10.77 -6.27
C PRO A 24 30.38 -9.47 -5.84
N GLU A 25 31.18 -8.88 -6.72
CA GLU A 25 31.88 -7.61 -6.48
C GLU A 25 30.96 -6.39 -6.46
N ALA A 26 29.78 -6.49 -7.09
CA ALA A 26 28.75 -5.45 -7.04
C ALA A 26 27.89 -5.57 -5.77
N TRP A 27 27.85 -6.76 -5.18
CA TRP A 27 27.09 -7.05 -3.98
C TRP A 27 27.75 -6.40 -2.74
N ALA A 28 27.07 -5.41 -2.16
CA ALA A 28 27.67 -4.60 -1.10
C ALA A 28 26.69 -4.28 0.05
N SER A 29 25.56 -4.98 0.15
CA SER A 29 24.52 -4.63 1.13
C SER A 29 23.70 -5.80 1.64
N ASP A 30 23.51 -5.83 2.97
CA ASP A 30 22.60 -6.76 3.66
C ASP A 30 21.14 -6.25 3.74
N MET A 31 20.82 -5.17 3.02
CA MET A 31 19.48 -4.59 3.03
C MET A 31 18.51 -5.47 2.25
N VAL A 32 17.25 -5.52 2.71
CA VAL A 32 16.19 -6.30 2.05
C VAL A 32 16.04 -5.87 0.58
N PHE A 33 16.01 -4.56 0.33
CA PHE A 33 15.89 -3.99 -1.01
C PHE A 33 17.21 -3.38 -1.50
N VAL A 34 17.72 -3.95 -2.59
CA VAL A 34 18.89 -3.47 -3.34
C VAL A 34 18.51 -3.12 -4.78
N ASN A 35 19.34 -2.29 -5.41
CA ASN A 35 19.18 -1.91 -6.79
C ASN A 35 19.63 -3.04 -7.73
N LEU A 36 18.73 -3.55 -8.57
CA LEU A 36 19.00 -4.62 -9.53
C LEU A 36 19.02 -4.14 -11.00
N PHE A 37 18.61 -2.90 -11.27
CA PHE A 37 18.30 -2.46 -12.64
C PHE A 37 19.31 -1.45 -13.22
N ARG A 38 19.87 -0.57 -12.38
CA ARG A 38 20.80 0.47 -12.84
C ARG A 38 21.99 0.54 -11.89
N GLY A 39 23.18 0.83 -12.41
CA GLY A 39 24.35 1.04 -11.55
C GLY A 39 24.09 2.10 -10.46
N PRO A 40 24.64 1.93 -9.24
CA PRO A 40 25.40 0.77 -8.77
C PRO A 40 24.45 -0.38 -8.38
N ILE A 41 24.59 -1.52 -9.06
CA ILE A 41 23.83 -2.76 -8.81
C ILE A 41 24.30 -3.38 -7.48
N GLY A 42 23.41 -4.06 -6.76
CA GLY A 42 23.75 -4.77 -5.51
C GLY A 42 23.92 -3.87 -4.28
N ARG A 43 23.71 -2.56 -4.43
CA ARG A 43 23.69 -1.59 -3.32
C ARG A 43 22.27 -1.38 -2.80
N ALA A 44 22.15 -1.04 -1.51
CA ALA A 44 20.89 -0.63 -0.91
C ALA A 44 20.16 0.40 -1.77
N MET A 45 18.85 0.21 -1.95
CA MET A 45 18.03 1.22 -2.61
C MET A 45 18.05 2.52 -1.81
N THR A 46 18.46 3.61 -2.46
CA THR A 46 18.36 4.94 -1.86
C THR A 46 16.93 5.46 -1.96
N TYR A 47 16.59 6.44 -1.13
CA TYR A 47 15.30 7.13 -1.24
C TYR A 47 15.08 7.73 -2.64
N SER A 48 16.12 8.30 -3.25
CA SER A 48 16.04 8.83 -4.62
C SER A 48 15.75 7.74 -5.64
N ALA A 49 16.38 6.57 -5.54
CA ALA A 49 16.13 5.45 -6.43
C ALA A 49 14.68 4.93 -6.32
N VAL A 50 14.15 4.83 -5.10
CA VAL A 50 12.74 4.50 -4.86
C VAL A 50 11.85 5.57 -5.48
N LYS A 51 12.14 6.86 -5.25
CA LYS A 51 11.36 7.96 -5.83
C LYS A 51 11.35 7.91 -7.37
N ASP A 52 12.51 7.69 -7.99
CA ASP A 52 12.64 7.59 -9.45
C ASP A 52 11.84 6.40 -10.01
N MET A 53 11.82 5.27 -9.29
CA MET A 53 10.97 4.12 -9.61
C MET A 53 9.49 4.52 -9.60
N PHE A 54 9.03 5.21 -8.55
CA PHE A 54 7.66 5.71 -8.46
C PHE A 54 7.33 6.70 -9.58
N ASP A 55 8.23 7.62 -9.91
CA ASP A 55 8.03 8.58 -11.00
C ASP A 55 7.91 7.87 -12.36
N ARG A 56 8.67 6.79 -12.59
CA ARG A 56 8.56 5.95 -13.79
C ARG A 56 7.21 5.23 -13.85
N LEU A 57 6.77 4.65 -12.73
CA LEU A 57 5.47 4.00 -12.64
C LEU A 57 4.34 5.00 -12.91
N ALA A 58 4.37 6.15 -12.25
CA ALA A 58 3.41 7.25 -12.44
C ALA A 58 3.25 7.63 -13.91
N ARG A 59 4.37 7.78 -14.64
CA ARG A 59 4.35 8.04 -16.09
C ARG A 59 3.77 6.88 -16.90
N ARG A 60 4.09 5.64 -16.55
CA ARG A 60 3.64 4.44 -17.27
C ARG A 60 2.13 4.23 -17.15
N VAL A 61 1.56 4.53 -15.99
CA VAL A 61 0.11 4.36 -15.73
C VAL A 61 -0.69 5.65 -15.92
N CYS A 62 -0.02 6.76 -16.25
CA CYS A 62 -0.63 8.09 -16.39
C CYS A 62 -1.38 8.57 -15.13
N LEU A 63 -0.86 8.25 -13.93
CA LEU A 63 -1.45 8.65 -12.65
C LEU A 63 -0.41 9.32 -11.75
N VAL A 64 -0.85 10.24 -10.90
CA VAL A 64 0.00 10.77 -9.83
C VAL A 64 0.16 9.67 -8.78
N LEU A 65 1.40 9.19 -8.62
CA LEU A 65 1.72 8.14 -7.65
C LEU A 65 2.84 8.62 -6.71
N ARG A 66 2.54 8.66 -5.40
CA ARG A 66 3.53 8.93 -4.35
C ARG A 66 3.49 7.80 -3.32
N PRO A 67 4.61 7.43 -2.68
CA PRO A 67 4.64 6.29 -1.75
C PRO A 67 3.59 6.34 -0.63
N HIS A 68 3.35 7.51 -0.04
CA HIS A 68 2.35 7.66 1.03
C HIS A 68 0.91 7.43 0.55
N MET A 69 0.62 7.58 -0.74
CA MET A 69 -0.72 7.30 -1.28
C MET A 69 -1.07 5.81 -1.18
N LEU A 70 -0.10 4.90 -1.35
CA LEU A 70 -0.32 3.46 -1.16
C LEU A 70 -0.73 3.15 0.29
N ARG A 71 -0.05 3.78 1.25
CA ARG A 71 -0.40 3.69 2.67
C ARG A 71 -1.79 4.24 2.94
N HIS A 72 -2.15 5.37 2.33
CA HIS A 72 -3.49 5.91 2.47
C HIS A 72 -4.55 4.98 1.90
N SER A 73 -4.33 4.43 0.71
CA SER A 73 -5.24 3.47 0.08
C SER A 73 -5.45 2.22 0.93
N ALA A 74 -4.39 1.64 1.49
CA ALA A 74 -4.49 0.48 2.39
C ALA A 74 -5.31 0.80 3.65
N ALA A 75 -5.06 1.97 4.27
CA ALA A 75 -5.82 2.42 5.43
C ALA A 75 -7.31 2.63 5.11
N THR A 76 -7.63 3.27 3.97
CA THR A 76 -9.01 3.44 3.50
C THR A 76 -9.68 2.10 3.33
N GLU A 77 -9.01 1.16 2.66
CA GLU A 77 -9.57 -0.17 2.39
C GLU A 77 -9.89 -0.93 3.67
N TRP A 78 -8.96 -0.98 4.63
CA TRP A 78 -9.21 -1.64 5.91
C TRP A 78 -10.34 -0.98 6.71
N ILE A 79 -10.42 0.34 6.72
CA ILE A 79 -11.53 1.05 7.38
C ILE A 79 -12.86 0.72 6.69
N ARG A 80 -12.89 0.66 5.35
CA ARG A 80 -14.09 0.32 4.58
C ARG A 80 -14.52 -1.13 4.77
N SER A 81 -13.57 -2.05 4.95
CA SER A 81 -13.86 -3.45 5.30
C SER A 81 -14.28 -3.64 6.75
N GLY A 82 -14.37 -2.56 7.55
CA GLY A 82 -14.86 -2.58 8.92
C GLY A 82 -13.81 -2.83 9.99
N GLU A 83 -12.51 -2.75 9.64
CA GLU A 83 -11.44 -2.94 10.63
C GLU A 83 -11.42 -1.81 11.66
N PRO A 84 -11.27 -2.12 12.97
CA PRO A 84 -11.16 -1.11 14.01
C PRO A 84 -9.97 -0.15 13.77
N ARG A 85 -10.18 1.14 14.06
CA ARG A 85 -9.19 2.20 13.78
C ARG A 85 -7.90 2.04 14.58
N ASP A 86 -7.99 1.54 15.79
CA ASP A 86 -6.86 1.20 16.65
C ASP A 86 -6.02 0.06 16.06
N VAL A 87 -6.67 -0.97 15.51
CA VAL A 87 -6.02 -2.05 14.76
C VAL A 87 -5.32 -1.52 13.51
N VAL A 88 -6.01 -0.71 12.69
CA VAL A 88 -5.42 -0.06 11.52
C VAL A 88 -4.22 0.82 11.90
N SER A 89 -4.33 1.60 12.98
CA SER A 89 -3.24 2.45 13.48
C SER A 89 -2.02 1.62 13.91
N ALA A 90 -2.24 0.49 14.60
CA ALA A 90 -1.18 -0.42 15.00
C ALA A 90 -0.50 -1.06 13.77
N LEU A 91 -1.26 -1.53 12.78
CA LEU A 91 -0.73 -2.10 11.53
C LEU A 91 0.12 -1.10 10.74
N LEU A 92 -0.28 0.17 10.76
CA LEU A 92 0.44 1.24 10.12
C LEU A 92 1.68 1.68 10.93
N GLY A 93 1.80 1.29 12.20
CA GLY A 93 2.80 1.82 13.12
C GLY A 93 2.38 3.20 13.62
N HIS A 94 2.35 3.33 14.96
CA HIS A 94 1.78 4.41 15.78
C HIS A 94 2.17 5.87 15.46
N GLN A 95 2.88 6.15 14.37
CA GLN A 95 3.17 7.49 13.83
C GLN A 95 2.12 8.03 12.86
N SER A 96 1.00 7.32 12.67
CA SER A 96 -0.18 7.83 11.94
C SER A 96 -1.27 8.59 12.74
N PRO A 97 -1.10 9.13 13.99
CA PRO A 97 -2.24 9.70 14.72
C PRO A 97 -2.78 11.02 14.14
N SER A 98 -2.05 11.70 13.26
CA SER A 98 -2.48 13.02 12.75
C SER A 98 -3.34 12.98 11.47
N SER A 99 -3.43 11.86 10.75
CA SER A 99 -4.06 11.83 9.41
C SER A 99 -5.21 10.84 9.22
N LEU A 100 -5.72 10.20 10.29
CA LEU A 100 -6.90 9.31 10.17
C LEU A 100 -8.26 10.05 10.19
N ALA A 101 -8.27 11.37 10.39
CA ALA A 101 -9.47 12.21 10.36
C ALA A 101 -10.11 12.41 8.95
N PRO A 102 -9.34 12.57 7.84
CA PRO A 102 -9.90 12.79 6.49
C PRO A 102 -10.54 11.55 5.85
N TYR A 103 -10.34 10.34 6.39
CA TYR A 103 -11.03 9.12 5.91
C TYR A 103 -12.52 9.10 6.25
N LEU A 104 -13.02 10.17 6.88
CA LEU A 104 -14.44 10.43 7.09
C LEU A 104 -15.16 10.93 5.83
N HIS A 105 -14.48 11.06 4.68
CA HIS A 105 -15.18 11.18 3.40
C HIS A 105 -15.81 9.82 3.05
N VAL A 106 -16.91 9.53 3.75
CA VAL A 106 -17.95 8.60 3.31
C VAL A 106 -18.20 8.95 1.85
N SER A 107 -17.90 8.01 0.95
CA SER A 107 -18.21 8.19 -0.45
C SER A 107 -19.72 8.36 -0.62
N ASP A 108 -20.15 9.10 -1.64
CA ASP A 108 -21.58 9.27 -1.93
C ASP A 108 -22.31 7.92 -2.06
N ALA A 109 -21.59 6.86 -2.47
CA ALA A 109 -22.11 5.50 -2.54
C ALA A 109 -22.35 4.87 -1.15
N GLU A 110 -21.43 5.05 -0.20
CA GLU A 110 -21.60 4.60 1.19
C GLU A 110 -22.71 5.38 1.90
N MET A 111 -22.82 6.69 1.63
CA MET A 111 -23.91 7.51 2.16
C MET A 111 -25.27 7.04 1.61
N ARG A 112 -25.35 6.76 0.30
CA ARG A 112 -26.57 6.22 -0.33
C ARG A 112 -26.96 4.86 0.27
N THR A 113 -26.00 3.96 0.43
CA THR A 113 -26.23 2.63 1.02
C THR A 113 -26.74 2.74 2.47
N ALA A 114 -26.18 3.65 3.26
CA ALA A 114 -26.64 3.89 4.62
C ALA A 114 -28.07 4.45 4.67
N ILE A 115 -28.42 5.36 3.74
CA ILE A 115 -29.77 5.92 3.61
C ILE A 115 -30.77 4.82 3.23
N GLU A 116 -30.45 3.98 2.24
CA GLU A 116 -31.30 2.87 1.80
C GLU A 116 -31.54 1.87 2.94
N ASN A 117 -30.49 1.50 3.67
CA ASN A 117 -30.61 0.61 4.84
C ASN A 117 -31.45 1.22 5.97
N ALA A 118 -31.33 2.53 6.21
CA ALA A 118 -32.13 3.22 7.21
C ALA A 118 -33.61 3.30 6.82
N ALA A 119 -33.91 3.51 5.53
CA ALA A 119 -35.27 3.51 4.99
C ALA A 119 -35.91 2.12 5.12
N ALA A 120 -35.22 1.06 4.70
CA ALA A 120 -35.71 -0.31 4.82
C ALA A 120 -36.02 -0.72 6.26
N ARG A 121 -35.18 -0.29 7.23
CA ARG A 121 -35.42 -0.53 8.67
C ARG A 121 -36.67 0.20 9.19
N ARG A 122 -37.01 1.37 8.65
CA ARG A 122 -38.22 2.11 9.04
C ARG A 122 -39.49 1.48 8.50
N GLU A 123 -39.48 1.00 7.26
CA GLU A 123 -40.62 0.28 6.67
C GLU A 123 -40.93 -1.01 7.43
N LEU A 124 -39.90 -1.78 7.79
CA LEU A 124 -40.04 -2.98 8.62
C LEU A 124 -40.57 -2.68 10.04
N ALA A 125 -40.26 -1.51 10.60
CA ALA A 125 -40.72 -1.09 11.92
C ALA A 125 -42.15 -0.51 11.90
N GLY A 126 -42.62 0.02 10.76
CA GLY A 126 -43.98 0.55 10.58
C GLY A 126 -45.00 -0.46 10.05
N ALA A 127 -44.55 -1.65 9.62
CA ALA A 127 -45.40 -2.76 9.17
C ALA A 127 -45.78 -3.75 10.30
N ARG A 128 -45.57 -3.37 11.57
CA ARG A 128 -46.00 -4.08 12.79
C ARG A 128 -47.00 -3.23 13.55
#